data_AF-A0A0L0N769-F1
#
_entry.id   AF-A0A0L0N769-F1
#
_cell.length_a   1.000
_cell.length_b   1.000
_cell.length_c   1.000
_cell.angle_alpha   90.00
_cell.angle_beta   90.00
_cell.angle_gamma   90.00
#
_symmetry.space_group_name_H-M   'P 1'
#
loop_
_entity.id
_entity.type
_entity.pdbx_description
1 polymer ?
#
loop_
_entity_poly.entity_id
_entity_poly.type
_entity_poly.pdbx_seq_one_letter_code
_entity_poly.pdbx_strand_id
1 'polypeptide(L)'
;MDGSPRDVAQLVYAACQCACLVYDPLAQPGPGLVPVMSRAPSVTGTAKAVSMWKLGAGNTLIVSVRGTASAADHMVNMNAEPEDASRVLGLPFRVDAHRGFLSCAKALLPSLPQEIARQLAADQRLSHVVFTGHSAGGAVASLLFLHAAYNCLSRESPAAQPGEAPARRGRAAPRPKISLATFGSAPVTSADVTARAGEQPSVGWMLAFVNEFDMVPRADQPYTRSIVDLYRTRYGLPCRWTAVGGESCPLSQALCWTLPEPSHQLVGEVILSRSALRATRPTGDSASEVAAPQAASLMFIKVARAAFHNLVFCEVGVHKRRVYLERMRFLATGAWETPTQ
;
A
#
# COMPACT_ATOMS: atom_id res chain seq x y z
N MET A 1 -18.03 7.59 -4.98
CA MET A 1 -17.49 7.22 -3.66
C MET A 1 -18.69 7.03 -2.74
N ASP A 2 -19.01 5.80 -2.34
CA ASP A 2 -20.09 5.59 -1.35
C ASP A 2 -19.48 5.77 0.05
N GLY A 3 -19.67 6.95 0.63
CA GLY A 3 -19.10 7.40 1.90
C GLY A 3 -18.61 8.85 1.80
N SER A 4 -18.76 9.64 2.86
CA SER A 4 -18.22 11.00 2.87
C SER A 4 -16.69 10.94 2.69
N PRO A 5 -16.05 11.87 1.97
CA PRO A 5 -14.58 11.93 1.90
C PRO A 5 -13.90 11.91 3.27
N ARG A 6 -14.58 12.47 4.28
CA ARG A 6 -14.14 12.45 5.68
C ARG A 6 -14.13 11.03 6.28
N ASP A 7 -15.14 10.22 5.97
CA ASP A 7 -15.24 8.84 6.46
C ASP A 7 -14.13 7.97 5.85
N VAL A 8 -13.87 8.15 4.55
CA VAL A 8 -12.76 7.47 3.87
C VAL A 8 -11.42 7.87 4.49
N ALA A 9 -11.20 9.16 4.77
CA ALA A 9 -9.98 9.64 5.40
C ALA A 9 -9.77 9.03 6.81
N GLN A 10 -10.83 8.93 7.62
CA GLN A 10 -10.77 8.28 8.93
C GLN A 10 -10.47 6.78 8.82
N LEU A 11 -11.09 6.08 7.87
CA LEU A 11 -10.80 4.67 7.59
C LEU A 11 -9.37 4.44 7.11
N VAL A 12 -8.85 5.32 6.24
CA VAL A 12 -7.46 5.27 5.78
C VAL A 12 -6.50 5.49 6.94
N TYR A 13 -6.78 6.44 7.83
CA TYR A 13 -5.96 6.65 9.03
C TYR A 13 -5.97 5.45 9.96
N ALA A 14 -7.14 4.85 10.23
CA ALA A 14 -7.26 3.62 11.00
C ALA A 14 -6.48 2.47 10.34
N ALA A 15 -6.56 2.32 9.01
CA ALA A 15 -5.77 1.34 8.26
C ALA A 15 -4.26 1.59 8.41
N CYS A 16 -3.82 2.84 8.39
CA CYS A 16 -2.43 3.22 8.61
C CYS A 16 -1.95 2.88 10.03
N GLN A 17 -2.79 3.11 11.03
CA GLN A 17 -2.52 2.70 12.42
C GLN A 17 -2.32 1.18 12.50
N CYS A 18 -3.23 0.38 11.94
CA CYS A 18 -3.11 -1.08 11.92
C CYS A 18 -1.85 -1.55 11.17
N ALA A 19 -1.52 -0.93 10.03
CA ALA A 19 -0.29 -1.19 9.28
C ALA A 19 0.99 -0.86 10.08
N CYS A 20 0.91 0.02 11.08
CA CYS A 20 2.00 0.29 12.03
C CYS A 20 2.00 -0.71 13.20
N LEU A 21 0.85 -0.99 13.80
CA LEU A 21 0.68 -1.84 14.99
C LEU A 21 1.06 -3.30 14.72
N VAL A 22 0.88 -3.82 13.50
CA VAL A 22 1.27 -5.20 13.16
C VAL A 22 2.79 -5.46 13.32
N TYR A 23 3.62 -4.42 13.45
CA TYR A 23 5.04 -4.55 13.72
C TYR A 23 5.39 -4.59 15.22
N ASP A 24 4.48 -4.14 16.08
CA ASP A 24 4.69 -4.07 17.52
C ASP A 24 3.45 -4.62 18.25
N PRO A 25 3.45 -5.93 18.58
CA PRO A 25 2.34 -6.57 19.27
C PRO A 25 2.04 -6.00 20.66
N LEU A 26 2.98 -5.26 21.26
CA LEU A 26 2.86 -4.67 22.58
C LEU A 26 2.33 -3.24 22.53
N ALA A 27 2.29 -2.61 21.35
CA ALA A 27 1.77 -1.27 21.18
C ALA A 27 0.26 -1.24 21.46
N GLN A 28 -0.16 -0.30 22.30
CA GLN A 28 -1.57 -0.07 22.60
C GLN A 28 -2.27 0.48 21.34
N PRO A 29 -3.38 -0.13 20.89
CA PRO A 29 -4.14 0.39 19.78
C PRO A 29 -4.71 1.77 20.12
N GLY A 30 -4.88 2.61 19.09
CA GLY A 30 -5.60 3.87 19.24
C GLY A 30 -7.06 3.65 19.67
N PRO A 31 -7.73 4.67 20.23
CA PRO A 31 -9.13 4.56 20.63
C PRO A 31 -9.99 4.08 19.46
N GLY A 32 -10.80 3.05 19.70
CA GLY A 32 -11.71 2.49 18.69
C GLY A 32 -11.13 1.40 17.82
N LEU A 33 -9.89 0.94 18.00
CA LEU A 33 -9.38 -0.27 17.34
C LEU A 33 -9.37 -1.46 18.31
N VAL A 34 -10.14 -2.50 18.00
CA VAL A 34 -10.23 -3.72 18.81
C VAL A 34 -9.51 -4.86 18.09
N PRO A 35 -8.38 -5.38 18.61
CA PRO A 35 -7.71 -6.53 18.01
C PRO A 35 -8.60 -7.77 18.12
N VAL A 36 -8.73 -8.51 17.01
CA VAL A 36 -9.49 -9.78 16.98
C VAL A 36 -8.65 -10.96 16.53
N MET A 37 -7.49 -10.71 15.93
CA MET A 37 -6.52 -11.73 15.54
C MET A 37 -5.13 -11.11 15.52
N SER A 38 -4.14 -11.84 15.99
CA SER A 38 -2.72 -11.54 15.77
C SER A 38 -1.97 -12.85 15.55
N ARG A 39 -1.23 -12.92 14.44
CA ARG A 39 -0.40 -14.07 14.08
C ARG A 39 1.04 -13.61 13.92
N ALA A 40 1.92 -14.22 14.70
CA ALA A 40 3.36 -13.99 14.61
C ALA A 40 3.90 -14.42 13.23
N PRO A 41 5.00 -13.81 12.75
CA PRO A 41 5.64 -14.24 11.52
C PRO A 41 6.24 -15.65 11.71
N SER A 42 6.38 -16.42 10.63
CA SER A 42 7.15 -17.67 10.67
C SER A 42 8.63 -17.38 10.91
N VAL A 43 9.33 -18.30 11.56
CA VAL A 43 10.79 -18.24 11.78
C VAL A 43 11.57 -18.07 10.47
N THR A 44 11.10 -18.67 9.38
CA THR A 44 11.70 -18.59 8.03
C THR A 44 11.36 -17.31 7.27
N GLY A 45 10.57 -16.40 7.84
CA GLY A 45 10.14 -15.15 7.21
C GLY A 45 9.17 -15.30 6.02
N THR A 46 8.75 -16.53 5.69
CA THR A 46 7.83 -16.83 4.58
C THR A 46 6.39 -16.46 4.91
N ALA A 47 5.91 -16.74 6.13
CA ALA A 47 4.68 -16.19 6.64
C ALA A 47 4.96 -14.85 7.33
N LYS A 48 4.42 -13.76 6.77
CA LYS A 48 4.46 -12.45 7.42
C LYS A 48 3.53 -12.42 8.62
N ALA A 49 3.82 -11.54 9.57
CA ALA A 49 2.89 -11.30 10.67
C ALA A 49 1.62 -10.65 10.13
N VAL A 50 0.47 -11.07 10.62
CA VAL A 50 -0.84 -10.55 10.23
C VAL A 50 -1.64 -10.26 11.48
N SER A 51 -2.34 -9.14 11.49
CA SER A 51 -3.32 -8.83 12.52
C SER A 51 -4.63 -8.36 11.91
N MET A 52 -5.72 -8.63 12.61
CA MET A 52 -7.05 -8.15 12.25
C MET A 52 -7.61 -7.30 13.37
N TRP A 53 -8.31 -6.25 12.98
CA TRP A 53 -8.84 -5.24 13.88
C TRP A 53 -10.27 -4.91 13.50
N LYS A 54 -11.17 -4.89 14.48
CA LYS A 54 -12.50 -4.30 14.32
C LYS A 54 -12.41 -2.83 14.69
N LEU A 55 -12.98 -1.96 13.87
CA LEU A 55 -13.17 -0.57 14.23
C LEU A 55 -14.41 -0.50 15.13
N GLY A 56 -14.27 -0.15 16.41
CA GLY A 56 -15.20 -0.43 17.51
C GLY A 56 -16.63 0.09 17.36
N ALA A 57 -16.83 1.24 16.71
CA ALA A 57 -18.15 1.76 16.36
C ALA A 57 -18.53 1.50 14.89
N GLY A 58 -17.63 0.86 14.12
CA GLY A 58 -17.71 0.71 12.68
C GLY A 58 -18.12 -0.70 12.24
N ASN A 59 -18.64 -0.75 11.02
CA ASN A 59 -18.93 -1.96 10.25
C ASN A 59 -17.70 -2.51 9.51
N THR A 60 -16.49 -2.21 10.00
CA THR A 60 -15.24 -2.42 9.26
C THR A 60 -14.27 -3.36 9.98
N LEU A 61 -13.79 -4.36 9.24
CA LEU A 61 -12.69 -5.24 9.61
C LEU A 61 -11.43 -4.81 8.83
N ILE A 62 -10.35 -4.50 9.54
CA ILE A 62 -9.06 -4.13 8.94
C ILE A 62 -8.12 -5.33 9.05
N VAL A 63 -7.58 -5.78 7.93
CA VAL A 63 -6.59 -6.87 7.83
C VAL A 63 -5.24 -6.25 7.50
N SER A 64 -4.34 -6.20 8.48
CA SER A 64 -3.01 -5.60 8.33
C SER A 64 -1.92 -6.65 8.23
N VAL A 65 -1.04 -6.49 7.22
CA VAL A 65 0.10 -7.36 6.97
C VAL A 65 1.40 -6.63 7.27
N ARG A 66 2.26 -7.25 8.08
CA ARG A 66 3.59 -6.74 8.40
C ARG A 66 4.53 -6.87 7.21
N GLY A 67 5.28 -5.82 6.92
CA GLY A 67 6.45 -5.90 6.05
C GLY A 67 7.64 -6.57 6.75
N THR A 68 8.83 -6.38 6.19
CA THR A 68 10.05 -6.98 6.72
C THR A 68 10.63 -6.13 7.86
N ALA A 69 11.22 -6.77 8.86
CA ALA A 69 11.74 -6.11 10.06
C ALA A 69 12.93 -5.17 9.77
N SER A 70 13.67 -5.45 8.70
CA SER A 70 14.78 -4.65 8.17
C SER A 70 14.51 -4.30 6.70
N ALA A 71 14.30 -3.02 6.40
CA ALA A 71 14.12 -2.55 5.02
C ALA A 71 15.38 -2.75 4.16
N ALA A 72 16.56 -2.70 4.81
CA ALA A 72 17.86 -2.89 4.18
C ALA A 72 18.08 -4.34 3.70
N ASP A 73 17.67 -5.36 4.47
CA ASP A 73 17.81 -6.77 4.05
C ASP A 73 16.92 -7.12 2.84
N HIS A 74 15.90 -6.31 2.56
CA HIS A 74 15.03 -6.49 1.40
C HIS A 74 15.59 -5.87 0.12
N MET A 75 16.27 -4.73 0.22
CA MET A 75 16.88 -4.06 -0.95
C MET A 75 17.99 -4.90 -1.59
N VAL A 76 18.65 -5.77 -0.80
CA VAL A 76 19.69 -6.67 -1.31
C VAL A 76 19.08 -7.97 -1.87
N ASN A 77 17.88 -8.36 -1.44
CA ASN A 77 17.19 -9.57 -1.90
C ASN A 77 16.08 -9.29 -2.93
N MET A 78 16.25 -8.23 -3.74
CA MET A 78 15.44 -7.89 -4.92
C MET A 78 15.62 -8.91 -6.06
N ASN A 79 15.41 -10.21 -5.78
CA ASN A 79 15.08 -11.14 -6.85
C ASN A 79 13.62 -10.91 -7.23
N ALA A 80 13.40 -9.87 -8.03
CA ALA A 80 12.11 -9.47 -8.60
C ALA A 80 11.70 -10.37 -9.76
N GLU A 81 12.08 -11.66 -9.73
CA GLU A 81 11.67 -12.62 -10.74
C GLU A 81 10.13 -12.63 -10.81
N PRO A 82 9.56 -12.33 -11.97
CA PRO A 82 8.13 -12.41 -12.17
C PRO A 82 7.69 -13.88 -12.06
N GLU A 83 6.67 -14.15 -11.27
CA GLU A 83 6.03 -15.46 -11.17
C GLU A 83 4.53 -15.31 -11.45
N ASP A 84 3.96 -16.21 -12.24
CA ASP A 84 2.54 -16.20 -12.57
C ASP A 84 1.69 -16.34 -11.30
N ALA A 85 0.93 -15.29 -10.99
CA ALA A 85 0.11 -15.20 -9.80
C ALA A 85 -1.34 -15.66 -10.05
N SER A 86 -1.74 -15.89 -11.30
CA SER A 86 -3.14 -16.11 -11.68
C SER A 86 -3.77 -17.29 -10.96
N ARG A 87 -3.12 -18.46 -10.97
CA ARG A 87 -3.61 -19.69 -10.30
C ARG A 87 -3.65 -19.55 -8.79
N VAL A 88 -2.61 -18.94 -8.22
CA VAL A 88 -2.45 -18.78 -6.77
C VAL A 88 -3.52 -17.86 -6.20
N LEU A 89 -3.80 -16.78 -6.91
CA LEU A 89 -4.77 -15.77 -6.50
C LEU A 89 -6.19 -16.06 -6.99
N GLY A 90 -6.38 -17.07 -7.84
CA GLY A 90 -7.68 -17.39 -8.45
C GLY A 90 -8.18 -16.29 -9.39
N LEU A 91 -7.28 -15.71 -10.18
CA LEU A 91 -7.62 -14.62 -11.12
C LEU A 91 -8.06 -15.20 -12.47
N PRO A 92 -9.07 -14.60 -13.13
CA PRO A 92 -9.52 -15.04 -14.45
C PRO A 92 -8.59 -14.60 -15.59
N PHE A 93 -7.37 -14.15 -15.27
CA PHE A 93 -6.40 -13.64 -16.24
C PHE A 93 -4.98 -13.85 -15.74
N ARG A 94 -4.04 -13.92 -16.68
CA ARG A 94 -2.62 -14.00 -16.39
C ARG A 94 -2.09 -12.66 -15.92
N VAL A 95 -1.37 -12.67 -14.80
CA VAL A 95 -0.57 -11.55 -14.31
C VAL A 95 0.60 -12.13 -13.54
N ASP A 96 1.80 -11.64 -13.82
CA ASP A 96 2.96 -12.04 -13.05
C ASP A 96 3.09 -11.11 -11.84
N ALA A 97 3.53 -11.64 -10.72
CA ALA A 97 3.81 -10.87 -9.51
C ALA A 97 5.23 -11.13 -9.04
N HIS A 98 5.74 -10.21 -8.22
CA HIS A 98 7.04 -10.38 -7.59
C HIS A 98 7.06 -11.66 -6.75
N ARG A 99 7.87 -12.65 -7.14
CA ARG A 99 7.95 -14.00 -6.53
C ARG A 99 8.04 -14.00 -5.01
N GLY A 100 8.87 -13.13 -4.44
CA GLY A 100 9.02 -12.99 -2.99
C GLY A 100 7.71 -12.61 -2.27
N PHE A 101 6.99 -11.60 -2.76
CA PHE A 101 5.70 -11.20 -2.18
C PHE A 101 4.60 -12.23 -2.46
N LEU A 102 4.61 -12.85 -3.63
CA LEU A 102 3.68 -13.93 -3.97
C LEU A 102 3.86 -15.14 -3.04
N SER A 103 5.10 -15.52 -2.73
CA SER A 103 5.40 -16.59 -1.76
C SER A 103 4.85 -16.28 -0.38
N CYS A 104 4.91 -15.03 0.06
CA CYS A 104 4.31 -14.59 1.32
C CYS A 104 2.78 -14.66 1.28
N ALA A 105 2.16 -14.26 0.17
CA ALA A 105 0.71 -14.38 -0.01
C ALA A 105 0.27 -15.86 0.02
N LYS A 106 0.99 -16.76 -0.69
CA LYS A 106 0.73 -18.22 -0.69
C LYS A 106 0.68 -18.79 0.72
N ALA A 107 1.56 -18.35 1.62
CA ALA A 107 1.59 -18.84 3.00
C ALA A 107 0.37 -18.39 3.82
N LEU A 108 -0.29 -17.30 3.44
CA LEU A 108 -1.43 -16.72 4.17
C LEU A 108 -2.79 -17.15 3.60
N LEU A 109 -2.88 -17.39 2.30
CA LEU A 109 -4.11 -17.76 1.58
C LEU A 109 -4.87 -18.98 2.14
N PRO A 110 -4.23 -20.03 2.68
CA PRO A 110 -4.98 -21.17 3.23
C PRO A 110 -5.82 -20.80 4.48
N SER A 111 -5.31 -19.90 5.32
CA SER A 111 -5.92 -19.61 6.63
C SER A 111 -6.61 -18.25 6.69
N LEU A 112 -6.13 -17.26 5.96
CA LEU A 112 -6.59 -15.88 6.10
C LEU A 112 -8.05 -15.68 5.64
N PRO A 113 -8.49 -16.22 4.49
CA PRO A 113 -9.90 -16.11 4.07
C PRO A 113 -10.86 -16.77 5.06
N GLN A 114 -10.48 -17.91 5.65
CA GLN A 114 -11.27 -18.61 6.68
C GLN A 114 -11.41 -17.76 7.95
N GLU A 115 -10.32 -17.13 8.39
CA GLU A 115 -10.38 -16.23 9.54
C GLU A 115 -11.27 -15.01 9.26
N ILE A 116 -11.16 -14.39 8.08
CA ILE A 116 -12.03 -13.28 7.69
C ILE A 116 -13.50 -13.74 7.68
N ALA A 117 -13.78 -14.90 7.09
CA ALA A 117 -15.12 -15.48 7.04
C ALA A 117 -15.70 -15.71 8.45
N ARG A 118 -14.88 -16.23 9.38
CA ARG A 118 -15.26 -16.41 10.78
C ARG A 118 -15.60 -15.09 11.47
N GLN A 119 -14.80 -14.04 11.26
CA GLN A 119 -15.07 -12.72 11.84
C GLN A 119 -16.37 -12.11 11.28
N LEU A 120 -16.60 -12.24 9.98
CA LEU A 120 -17.82 -11.78 9.31
C LEU A 120 -19.07 -12.56 9.75
N ALA A 121 -18.92 -13.85 10.07
CA ALA A 121 -19.97 -14.69 10.61
C ALA A 121 -20.32 -14.31 12.05
N ALA A 122 -19.29 -14.08 12.88
CA ALA A 122 -19.42 -13.73 14.28
C ALA A 122 -20.00 -12.33 14.52
N ASP A 123 -19.81 -11.39 13.59
CA ASP A 123 -20.36 -10.03 13.68
C ASP A 123 -21.02 -9.62 12.37
N GLN A 124 -22.33 -9.83 12.28
CA GLN A 124 -23.14 -9.55 11.08
C GLN A 124 -23.17 -8.06 10.71
N ARG A 125 -22.76 -7.16 11.62
CA ARG A 125 -22.64 -5.72 11.36
C ARG A 125 -21.44 -5.40 10.46
N LEU A 126 -20.46 -6.29 10.36
CA LEU A 126 -19.30 -6.09 9.48
C LEU A 126 -19.72 -6.15 8.02
N SER A 127 -19.69 -5.00 7.35
CA SER A 127 -20.04 -4.85 5.94
C SER A 127 -18.88 -4.35 5.08
N HIS A 128 -17.70 -4.11 5.67
CA HIS A 128 -16.51 -3.63 4.97
C HIS A 128 -15.26 -4.36 5.48
N VAL A 129 -14.42 -4.85 4.56
CA VAL A 129 -13.09 -5.38 4.85
C VAL A 129 -12.04 -4.50 4.18
N VAL A 130 -11.04 -4.04 4.93
CA VAL A 130 -9.94 -3.21 4.43
C VAL A 130 -8.63 -3.98 4.55
N PHE A 131 -7.99 -4.26 3.43
CA PHE A 131 -6.63 -4.80 3.39
C PHE A 131 -5.62 -3.66 3.47
N THR A 132 -4.58 -3.84 4.28
CA THR A 132 -3.57 -2.80 4.47
C THR A 132 -2.19 -3.34 4.84
N GLY A 133 -1.17 -2.52 4.59
CA GLY A 133 0.21 -2.81 4.94
C GLY A 133 1.14 -1.65 4.58
N HIS A 134 2.30 -1.65 5.23
CA HIS A 134 3.39 -0.71 4.95
C HIS A 134 4.56 -1.43 4.29
N SER A 135 5.26 -0.77 3.35
CA SER A 135 6.43 -1.34 2.68
C SER A 135 6.13 -2.69 2.02
N ALA A 136 6.95 -3.72 2.22
CA ALA A 136 6.70 -5.08 1.77
C ALA A 136 5.33 -5.65 2.23
N GLY A 137 4.81 -5.21 3.37
CA GLY A 137 3.50 -5.64 3.87
C GLY A 137 2.36 -5.12 2.98
N GLY A 138 2.52 -3.92 2.41
CA GLY A 138 1.57 -3.36 1.44
C GLY A 138 1.51 -4.18 0.14
N ALA A 139 2.66 -4.69 -0.32
CA ALA A 139 2.73 -5.52 -1.51
C ALA A 139 2.00 -6.85 -1.30
N VAL A 140 2.23 -7.51 -0.16
CA VAL A 140 1.52 -8.75 0.21
C VAL A 140 0.01 -8.49 0.42
N ALA A 141 -0.35 -7.40 1.10
CA ALA A 141 -1.76 -7.01 1.28
C ALA A 141 -2.47 -6.77 -0.05
N SER A 142 -1.77 -6.19 -1.04
CA SER A 142 -2.30 -6.00 -2.40
C SER A 142 -2.65 -7.33 -3.07
N LEU A 143 -1.78 -8.34 -2.96
CA LEU A 143 -2.05 -9.67 -3.52
C LEU A 143 -3.22 -10.37 -2.82
N LEU A 144 -3.30 -10.28 -1.49
CA LEU A 144 -4.42 -10.83 -0.72
C LEU A 144 -5.75 -10.13 -1.03
N PHE A 145 -5.70 -8.82 -1.23
CA PHE A 145 -6.85 -8.04 -1.70
C PHE A 145 -7.32 -8.52 -3.07
N LEU A 146 -6.41 -8.72 -4.04
CA LEU A 146 -6.77 -9.23 -5.37
C LEU A 146 -7.45 -10.59 -5.26
N HIS A 147 -6.92 -11.51 -4.44
CA HIS A 147 -7.58 -12.78 -4.20
C HIS A 147 -9.01 -12.58 -3.65
N ALA A 148 -9.18 -11.74 -2.63
CA ALA A 148 -10.48 -11.49 -2.01
C ALA A 148 -11.48 -10.82 -2.99
N ALA A 149 -11.00 -9.93 -3.85
CA ALA A 149 -11.81 -9.24 -4.85
C ALA A 149 -12.42 -10.20 -5.87
N TYR A 150 -11.65 -11.19 -6.35
CA TYR A 150 -12.09 -12.12 -7.39
C TYR A 150 -12.75 -13.41 -6.87
N ASN A 151 -12.39 -13.86 -5.66
CA ASN A 151 -12.91 -15.13 -5.12
C ASN A 151 -14.06 -14.95 -4.13
N CYS A 152 -14.40 -13.69 -3.81
CA CYS A 152 -15.41 -13.30 -2.83
C CYS A 152 -15.12 -13.79 -1.40
N LEU A 153 -15.38 -12.93 -0.41
CA LEU A 153 -15.37 -13.33 0.99
C LEU A 153 -16.77 -13.84 1.37
N SER A 154 -16.87 -15.12 1.70
CA SER A 154 -18.12 -15.73 2.18
C SER A 154 -18.28 -15.50 3.67
N ARG A 155 -19.51 -15.23 4.13
CA ARG A 155 -19.87 -15.41 5.54
C ARG A 155 -20.04 -16.92 5.73
N GLU A 156 -19.13 -17.57 6.44
CA GLU A 156 -19.35 -18.97 6.83
C GLU A 156 -20.58 -19.00 7.74
N SER A 157 -21.64 -19.71 7.34
CA SER A 157 -22.65 -20.10 8.32
C SER A 157 -21.96 -21.06 9.29
N PRO A 158 -22.06 -20.87 10.63
CA PRO A 158 -21.61 -21.90 11.56
C PRO A 158 -22.29 -23.20 11.12
N ALA A 159 -21.48 -24.25 10.91
CA ALA A 159 -21.97 -25.54 10.43
C ALA A 159 -23.18 -25.93 11.29
N ALA A 160 -24.35 -25.98 10.65
CA ALA A 160 -25.55 -26.47 11.32
C ALA A 160 -25.23 -27.85 11.88
N GLN A 161 -25.48 -28.05 13.17
CA GLN A 161 -25.39 -29.39 13.73
C GLN A 161 -26.32 -30.31 12.92
N PRO A 162 -25.92 -31.55 12.64
CA PRO A 162 -26.75 -32.49 11.88
C PRO A 162 -28.02 -32.77 12.68
N GLY A 163 -29.14 -32.15 12.29
CA GLY A 163 -30.44 -32.32 12.97
C GLY A 163 -31.42 -31.15 12.85
N GLU A 164 -30.97 -29.94 12.51
CA GLU A 164 -31.89 -28.79 12.37
C GLU A 164 -32.50 -28.73 10.96
N ALA A 165 -33.84 -28.73 10.91
CA ALA A 165 -34.62 -28.56 9.68
C ALA A 165 -34.22 -27.27 8.94
N PRO A 166 -34.33 -27.21 7.60
CA PRO A 166 -33.94 -26.03 6.83
C PRO A 166 -34.87 -24.86 7.16
N ALA A 167 -34.51 -24.06 8.15
CA ALA A 167 -35.16 -22.81 8.45
C ALA A 167 -35.07 -21.92 7.21
N ARG A 168 -36.23 -21.37 6.81
CA ARG A 168 -36.46 -20.48 5.67
C ARG A 168 -35.20 -19.67 5.35
N ARG A 169 -34.59 -19.91 4.18
CA ARG A 169 -33.46 -19.13 3.65
C ARG A 169 -33.86 -17.65 3.61
N GLY A 170 -33.58 -16.92 4.68
CA GLY A 170 -33.65 -15.47 4.71
C GLY A 170 -32.74 -14.90 3.63
N ARG A 171 -33.09 -13.72 3.14
CA ARG A 171 -32.32 -12.95 2.15
C ARG A 171 -30.82 -13.02 2.52
N ALA A 172 -30.01 -13.63 1.64
CA ALA A 172 -28.57 -13.79 1.88
C ALA A 172 -27.99 -12.43 2.27
N ALA A 173 -27.27 -12.39 3.40
CA ALA A 173 -26.70 -11.14 3.87
C ALA A 173 -25.81 -10.52 2.79
N PRO A 174 -25.87 -9.19 2.60
CA PRO A 174 -25.09 -8.54 1.56
C PRO A 174 -23.60 -8.82 1.74
N ARG A 175 -22.92 -9.07 0.62
CA ARG A 175 -21.47 -9.32 0.61
C ARG A 175 -20.74 -8.09 1.17
N PRO A 176 -19.67 -8.28 1.97
CA PRO A 176 -18.90 -7.15 2.46
C PRO A 176 -18.22 -6.44 1.28
N LYS A 177 -18.19 -5.11 1.34
CA LYS A 177 -17.34 -4.29 0.49
C LYS A 177 -15.88 -4.55 0.85
N ILE A 178 -14.97 -4.52 -0.12
CA ILE A 178 -13.56 -4.80 0.09
C ILE A 178 -12.75 -3.62 -0.45
N SER A 179 -11.88 -3.05 0.38
CA SER A 179 -11.00 -1.96 0.00
C SER A 179 -9.53 -2.27 0.29
N LEU A 180 -8.63 -1.50 -0.34
CA LEU A 180 -7.19 -1.59 -0.17
C LEU A 180 -6.61 -0.21 0.15
N ALA A 181 -5.84 -0.09 1.24
CA ALA A 181 -5.01 1.09 1.53
C ALA A 181 -3.59 0.63 1.83
N THR A 182 -2.62 1.03 1.00
CA THR A 182 -1.21 0.71 1.23
C THR A 182 -0.37 1.96 1.44
N PHE A 183 0.71 1.82 2.19
CA PHE A 183 1.56 2.95 2.62
C PHE A 183 3.02 2.66 2.27
N GLY A 184 3.58 3.41 1.32
CA GLY A 184 4.96 3.19 0.87
C GLY A 184 5.18 1.78 0.33
N SER A 185 4.15 1.15 -0.23
CA SER A 185 4.22 -0.24 -0.67
C SER A 185 5.25 -0.40 -1.77
N ALA A 186 6.00 -1.51 -1.79
CA ALA A 186 6.76 -1.90 -2.95
C ALA A 186 5.82 -2.24 -4.14
N PRO A 187 6.25 -2.03 -5.40
CA PRO A 187 5.51 -2.46 -6.58
C PRO A 187 5.46 -4.00 -6.65
N VAL A 188 4.37 -4.57 -7.18
CA VAL A 188 4.08 -6.00 -6.97
C VAL A 188 3.57 -6.77 -8.19
N THR A 189 2.82 -6.17 -9.12
CA THR A 189 2.30 -6.86 -10.32
C THR A 189 3.01 -6.38 -11.58
N SER A 190 3.25 -7.24 -12.56
CA SER A 190 3.90 -6.86 -13.83
C SER A 190 3.05 -5.93 -14.70
N ALA A 191 1.74 -5.87 -14.44
CA ALA A 191 0.79 -5.00 -15.13
C ALA A 191 -0.07 -4.21 -14.14
N ASP A 192 -0.65 -3.11 -14.61
CA ASP A 192 -1.68 -2.39 -13.87
C ASP A 192 -2.99 -3.19 -13.86
N VAL A 193 -3.34 -3.71 -12.68
CA VAL A 193 -4.59 -4.46 -12.45
C VAL A 193 -5.68 -3.61 -11.78
N THR A 194 -5.42 -2.34 -11.48
CA THR A 194 -6.32 -1.49 -10.67
C THR A 194 -7.68 -1.31 -11.33
N ALA A 195 -7.72 -0.93 -12.61
CA ALA A 195 -8.99 -0.72 -13.30
C ALA A 195 -9.84 -2.00 -13.31
N ARG A 196 -9.22 -3.13 -13.67
CA ARG A 196 -9.86 -4.44 -13.75
C ARG A 196 -10.36 -4.96 -12.40
N ALA A 197 -9.60 -4.73 -11.33
CA ALA A 197 -10.02 -5.07 -9.98
C ALA A 197 -11.18 -4.17 -9.52
N GLY A 198 -11.20 -2.90 -9.93
CA GLY A 198 -12.27 -1.94 -9.63
C GLY A 198 -13.62 -2.27 -10.28
N GLU A 199 -13.62 -3.06 -11.34
CA GLU A 199 -14.85 -3.57 -11.97
C GLU A 199 -15.56 -4.66 -11.14
N GLN A 200 -14.89 -5.21 -10.11
CA GLN A 200 -15.50 -6.24 -9.28
C GLN A 200 -16.59 -5.65 -8.37
N PRO A 201 -17.79 -6.26 -8.29
CA PRO A 201 -18.93 -5.67 -7.57
C PRO A 201 -18.72 -5.44 -6.06
N SER A 202 -17.86 -6.23 -5.43
CA SER A 202 -17.53 -6.13 -4.01
C SER A 202 -16.43 -5.11 -3.74
N VAL A 203 -15.73 -4.60 -4.76
CA VAL A 203 -14.59 -3.70 -4.57
C VAL A 203 -15.08 -2.29 -4.30
N GLY A 204 -14.53 -1.69 -3.24
CA GLY A 204 -14.69 -0.29 -2.90
C GLY A 204 -13.59 0.56 -3.51
N TRP A 205 -12.70 1.05 -2.66
CA TRP A 205 -11.59 1.90 -3.07
C TRP A 205 -10.27 1.14 -2.96
N MET A 206 -9.31 1.49 -3.82
CA MET A 206 -7.95 0.95 -3.81
C MET A 206 -6.98 2.13 -3.87
N LEU A 207 -6.28 2.40 -2.78
CA LEU A 207 -5.45 3.58 -2.61
C LEU A 207 -4.02 3.17 -2.26
N ALA A 208 -3.05 3.66 -3.03
CA ALA A 208 -1.62 3.48 -2.79
C ALA A 208 -1.00 4.81 -2.39
N PHE A 209 -0.79 5.02 -1.10
CA PHE A 209 -0.21 6.24 -0.56
C PHE A 209 1.31 6.23 -0.68
N VAL A 210 1.83 7.26 -1.34
CA VAL A 210 3.27 7.46 -1.55
C VAL A 210 3.67 8.80 -0.94
N ASN A 211 4.71 8.83 -0.13
CA ASN A 211 5.30 10.08 0.32
C ASN A 211 6.20 10.63 -0.79
N GLU A 212 6.13 11.92 -1.04
CA GLU A 212 7.14 12.62 -1.84
C GLU A 212 8.55 12.23 -1.34
N PHE A 213 9.43 11.90 -2.29
CA PHE A 213 10.78 11.37 -2.08
C PHE A 213 10.92 9.91 -1.60
N ASP A 214 9.83 9.19 -1.30
CA ASP A 214 9.91 7.77 -0.92
C ASP A 214 10.24 6.88 -2.12
N MET A 215 11.40 6.22 -2.07
CA MET A 215 11.89 5.37 -3.17
C MET A 215 11.23 3.99 -3.23
N VAL A 216 10.68 3.48 -2.12
CA VAL A 216 10.21 2.09 -2.04
C VAL A 216 9.08 1.81 -3.03
N PRO A 217 8.09 2.71 -3.22
CA PRO A 217 7.06 2.57 -4.25
C PRO A 217 7.53 2.45 -5.69
N ARG A 218 8.80 2.77 -5.95
CA ARG A 218 9.43 2.60 -7.26
C ARG A 218 10.69 1.76 -7.24
N ALA A 219 11.00 1.07 -6.14
CA ALA A 219 12.23 0.29 -5.98
C ALA A 219 12.19 -1.05 -6.76
N ASP A 220 11.85 -1.00 -8.04
CA ASP A 220 12.05 -2.10 -8.96
C ASP A 220 13.51 -2.15 -9.44
N GLN A 221 13.94 -3.31 -9.95
CA GLN A 221 15.36 -3.54 -10.26
C GLN A 221 15.90 -2.58 -11.35
N PRO A 222 15.22 -2.40 -12.50
CA PRO A 222 15.59 -1.36 -13.48
C PRO A 222 15.74 0.03 -12.87
N TYR A 223 14.75 0.48 -12.10
CA TYR A 223 14.77 1.81 -11.48
C TYR A 223 15.96 1.98 -10.53
N THR A 224 16.15 1.03 -9.62
CA THR A 224 17.24 1.10 -8.62
C THR A 224 18.61 1.16 -9.29
N ARG A 225 18.81 0.41 -10.38
CA ARG A 225 20.04 0.46 -11.18
C ARG A 225 20.21 1.83 -11.84
N SER A 226 19.15 2.39 -12.42
CA SER A 226 19.16 3.73 -13.02
C SER A 226 19.53 4.82 -12.00
N ILE A 227 19.01 4.75 -10.77
CA ILE A 227 19.38 5.69 -9.71
C ILE A 227 20.86 5.55 -9.33
N VAL A 228 21.39 4.32 -9.21
CA VAL A 228 22.82 4.10 -8.97
C VAL A 228 23.67 4.72 -10.09
N ASP A 229 23.30 4.51 -11.36
CA ASP A 229 24.02 5.07 -12.50
C ASP A 229 23.91 6.60 -12.58
N LEU A 230 22.79 7.20 -12.17
CA LEU A 230 22.64 8.65 -12.01
C LEU A 230 23.66 9.21 -11.01
N TYR A 231 23.76 8.60 -9.82
CA TYR A 231 24.73 9.01 -8.82
C TYR A 231 26.16 8.81 -9.31
N ARG A 232 26.48 7.66 -9.93
CA ARG A 232 27.82 7.39 -10.49
C ARG A 232 28.24 8.45 -11.50
N THR A 233 27.33 8.80 -12.41
CA THR A 233 27.55 9.84 -13.43
C THR A 233 27.85 11.19 -12.81
N ARG A 234 27.10 11.58 -11.77
CA ARG A 234 27.35 12.82 -11.02
C ARG A 234 28.76 12.88 -10.40
N TYR A 235 29.36 11.73 -10.09
CA TYR A 235 30.71 11.63 -9.53
C TYR A 235 31.78 11.27 -10.58
N GLY A 236 31.49 11.37 -11.89
CA GLY A 236 32.44 11.05 -12.95
C GLY A 236 32.80 9.57 -13.07
N LEU A 237 31.99 8.68 -12.48
CA LEU A 237 32.16 7.23 -12.57
C LEU A 237 31.34 6.69 -13.75
N PRO A 238 31.84 5.66 -14.48
CA PRO A 238 31.12 5.09 -15.62
C PRO A 238 29.82 4.39 -15.18
N CYS A 239 28.75 4.51 -15.96
CA CYS A 239 27.54 3.72 -15.76
C CYS A 239 27.88 2.22 -15.80
N ARG A 240 27.28 1.45 -14.90
CA ARG A 240 27.50 -0.01 -14.86
C ARG A 240 26.56 -0.75 -15.81
N TRP A 241 25.40 -0.18 -16.11
CA TRP A 241 24.43 -0.76 -17.03
C TRP A 241 24.27 0.15 -18.24
N THR A 242 25.07 -0.10 -19.27
CA THR A 242 24.78 0.44 -20.61
C THR A 242 23.41 -0.07 -21.04
N ALA A 243 22.54 0.83 -21.51
CA ALA A 243 21.28 0.46 -22.13
C ALA A 243 21.51 -0.70 -23.11
N VAL A 244 20.65 -1.71 -23.06
CA VAL A 244 20.62 -2.78 -24.05
C VAL A 244 20.23 -2.11 -25.37
N GLY A 245 21.21 -1.86 -26.23
CA GLY A 245 21.11 -0.95 -27.37
C GLY A 245 22.20 0.10 -27.26
N GLY A 246 23.38 -0.24 -27.79
CA GLY A 246 24.57 0.57 -27.69
C GLY A 246 24.38 1.94 -28.32
N GLU A 247 24.41 2.96 -27.48
CA GLU A 247 24.95 4.28 -27.78
C GLU A 247 25.32 4.87 -26.42
N SER A 248 26.61 5.16 -26.23
CA SER A 248 27.09 5.91 -25.09
C SER A 248 26.34 7.24 -25.06
N CYS A 249 25.44 7.43 -24.09
CA CYS A 249 24.69 8.67 -23.95
C CYS A 249 25.70 9.82 -23.83
N PRO A 250 25.82 10.72 -24.82
CA PRO A 250 26.70 11.87 -24.68
C PRO A 250 26.04 12.76 -23.63
N LEU A 251 26.63 12.82 -22.44
CA LEU A 251 26.28 13.76 -21.36
C LEU A 251 26.28 15.24 -21.80
N SER A 252 26.69 15.49 -23.05
CA SER A 252 26.77 16.80 -23.68
C SER A 252 25.42 17.41 -24.10
N GLN A 253 24.30 16.67 -24.18
CA GLN A 253 23.05 17.25 -24.74
C GLN A 253 21.73 16.87 -24.05
N ALA A 254 21.70 15.90 -23.13
CA ALA A 254 20.46 15.55 -22.42
C ALA A 254 20.36 16.28 -21.06
N LEU A 255 19.52 17.32 -20.97
CA LEU A 255 19.19 18.04 -19.72
C LEU A 255 18.34 17.20 -18.72
N CYS A 256 17.95 15.98 -19.08
CA CYS A 256 17.02 15.15 -18.31
C CYS A 256 17.52 13.71 -18.22
N TRP A 257 17.52 13.13 -17.01
CA TRP A 257 17.83 11.73 -16.78
C TRP A 257 16.61 10.86 -17.07
N THR A 258 16.67 10.04 -18.12
CA THR A 258 15.58 9.14 -18.49
C THR A 258 15.51 7.95 -17.55
N LEU A 259 14.35 7.75 -16.91
CA LEU A 259 14.09 6.61 -16.04
C LEU A 259 13.57 5.42 -16.87
N PRO A 260 13.93 4.18 -16.52
CA PRO A 260 13.43 2.99 -17.19
C PRO A 260 11.95 2.73 -16.84
N GLU A 261 11.26 2.04 -17.75
CA GLU A 261 9.92 1.54 -17.51
C GLU A 261 9.87 0.63 -16.27
N PRO A 262 8.85 0.76 -15.40
CA PRO A 262 8.72 -0.09 -14.23
C PRO A 262 8.45 -1.55 -14.62
N SER A 263 9.25 -2.48 -14.10
CA SER A 263 8.98 -3.92 -14.25
C SER A 263 7.76 -4.40 -13.44
N HIS A 264 7.37 -3.64 -12.42
CA HIS A 264 6.25 -3.95 -11.54
C HIS A 264 5.48 -2.66 -11.21
N GLN A 265 4.20 -2.81 -10.90
CA GLN A 265 3.23 -1.74 -10.66
C GLN A 265 2.63 -1.86 -9.26
N LEU A 266 2.24 -0.72 -8.69
CA LEU A 266 1.42 -0.66 -7.49
C LEU A 266 -0.05 -1.02 -7.81
N VAL A 267 -0.74 -1.67 -6.87
CA VAL A 267 -2.19 -1.88 -6.95
C VAL A 267 -2.91 -0.73 -6.23
N GLY A 268 -3.89 -0.14 -6.89
CA GLY A 268 -4.63 1.04 -6.44
C GLY A 268 -4.25 2.33 -7.14
N GLU A 269 -5.06 3.36 -6.90
CA GLU A 269 -4.81 4.74 -7.33
C GLU A 269 -3.65 5.32 -6.52
N VAL A 270 -2.66 5.90 -7.21
CA VAL A 270 -1.48 6.47 -6.55
C VAL A 270 -1.81 7.83 -5.97
N ILE A 271 -1.76 7.95 -4.65
CA ILE A 271 -1.98 9.19 -3.91
C ILE A 271 -0.62 9.66 -3.36
N LEU A 272 -0.08 10.72 -3.96
CA LEU A 272 1.17 11.34 -3.53
C LEU A 272 0.88 12.35 -2.43
N SER A 273 1.55 12.19 -1.28
CA SER A 273 1.55 13.19 -0.22
C SER A 273 2.79 14.08 -0.33
N ARG A 274 2.56 15.37 -0.50
CA ARG A 274 3.58 16.39 -0.76
C ARG A 274 3.55 17.45 0.31
N SER A 275 4.72 17.87 0.76
CA SER A 275 4.84 19.03 1.63
C SER A 275 4.88 20.29 0.76
N ALA A 276 3.89 21.17 0.87
CA ALA A 276 3.95 22.43 0.16
C ALA A 276 5.03 23.31 0.81
N LEU A 277 6.09 23.60 0.08
CA LEU A 277 6.96 24.71 0.41
C LEU A 277 6.11 25.98 0.21
N ARG A 278 5.74 26.67 1.30
CA ARG A 278 5.29 28.06 1.18
C ARG A 278 6.50 28.85 0.68
N ALA A 279 6.47 29.26 -0.58
CA ALA A 279 7.40 30.24 -1.09
C ALA A 279 7.15 31.53 -0.31
N THR A 280 7.97 31.80 0.71
CA THR A 280 8.05 33.13 1.29
C THR A 280 8.56 34.04 0.19
N ARG A 281 7.66 34.88 -0.39
CA ARG A 281 8.11 36.03 -1.16
C ARG A 281 9.05 36.81 -0.24
N PRO A 282 10.29 37.12 -0.66
CA PRO A 282 11.14 38.00 0.13
C PRO A 282 10.51 39.38 0.08
N THR A 283 9.71 39.73 1.08
CA THR A 283 9.28 41.10 1.30
C THR A 283 10.43 41.81 1.99
N GLY A 284 11.13 42.65 1.20
CA GLY A 284 11.94 43.81 1.61
C GLY A 284 12.80 43.71 2.87
N ASP A 285 14.11 43.77 2.66
CA ASP A 285 15.12 44.39 3.54
C ASP A 285 14.86 44.33 5.05
N SER A 286 15.08 43.16 5.64
CA SER A 286 15.46 43.04 7.05
C SER A 286 16.23 41.74 7.22
N ALA A 287 17.55 41.86 7.37
CA ALA A 287 18.40 40.76 7.75
C ALA A 287 18.06 40.30 9.17
N SER A 288 18.13 38.99 9.38
CA SER A 288 18.17 38.32 10.69
C SER A 288 16.82 38.03 11.35
N GLU A 289 16.17 36.96 10.90
CA GLU A 289 15.63 35.93 11.78
C GLU A 289 15.41 34.65 10.96
N VAL A 290 16.13 33.58 11.29
CA VAL A 290 15.88 32.24 10.73
C VAL A 290 14.57 31.76 11.37
N ALA A 291 13.45 32.17 10.78
CA ALA A 291 12.14 31.70 11.17
C ALA A 291 12.10 30.17 11.03
N ALA A 292 11.81 29.47 12.13
CA ALA A 292 11.56 28.04 12.12
C ALA A 292 10.51 27.70 11.05
N PRO A 293 10.66 26.61 10.29
CA PRO A 293 9.72 26.26 9.23
C PRO A 293 8.32 26.11 9.82
N GLN A 294 7.45 27.08 9.53
CA GLN A 294 6.02 27.01 9.83
C GLN A 294 5.46 25.77 9.13
N ALA A 295 4.59 25.03 9.84
CA ALA A 295 4.03 23.76 9.41
C ALA A 295 3.61 23.80 7.94
N ALA A 296 4.42 23.16 7.10
CA ALA A 296 4.20 23.09 5.66
C ALA A 296 2.83 22.48 5.37
N SER A 297 2.02 23.13 4.53
CA SER A 297 0.69 22.60 4.20
C SER A 297 0.86 21.28 3.47
N LEU A 298 0.32 20.21 4.05
CA LEU A 298 0.41 18.86 3.49
C LEU A 298 -0.70 18.68 2.46
N MET A 299 -0.33 18.32 1.23
CA MET A 299 -1.27 18.07 0.14
C MET A 299 -1.29 16.58 -0.22
N PHE A 300 -2.46 16.10 -0.62
CA PHE A 300 -2.66 14.75 -1.15
C PHE A 300 -3.19 14.84 -2.58
N ILE A 301 -2.40 14.35 -3.53
CA ILE A 301 -2.68 14.52 -4.96
C ILE A 301 -2.75 13.14 -5.59
N LYS A 302 -3.84 12.86 -6.31
CA LYS A 302 -3.92 11.68 -7.17
C LYS A 302 -3.01 11.90 -8.37
N VAL A 303 -2.04 11.02 -8.57
CA VAL A 303 -1.05 11.13 -9.65
C VAL A 303 -1.35 10.09 -10.73
N ALA A 304 -1.33 10.51 -11.99
CA ALA A 304 -1.43 9.59 -13.13
C ALA A 304 -0.20 8.66 -13.15
N ARG A 305 -0.39 7.39 -13.49
CA ARG A 305 0.71 6.40 -13.46
C ARG A 305 1.92 6.83 -14.30
N ALA A 306 1.69 7.30 -15.54
CA ALA A 306 2.76 7.79 -16.40
C ALA A 306 3.56 8.96 -15.77
N ALA A 307 2.88 9.85 -15.04
CA ALA A 307 3.56 10.93 -14.31
C ALA A 307 4.35 10.39 -13.11
N PHE A 308 3.74 9.48 -12.33
CA PHE A 308 4.42 8.77 -11.24
C PHE A 308 5.66 8.01 -11.74
N HIS A 309 5.61 7.50 -12.98
CA HIS A 309 6.68 6.74 -13.56
C HIS A 309 7.95 7.56 -13.84
N ASN A 310 7.80 8.87 -13.94
CA ASN A 310 8.89 9.81 -14.21
C ASN A 310 9.42 10.52 -12.95
N LEU A 311 8.95 10.13 -11.75
CA LEU A 311 9.41 10.73 -10.50
C LEU A 311 10.70 10.08 -9.98
N VAL A 312 11.66 10.93 -9.63
CA VAL A 312 12.90 10.55 -8.95
C VAL A 312 12.68 10.64 -7.44
N PHE A 313 12.97 9.55 -6.73
CA PHE A 313 12.79 9.43 -5.30
C PHE A 313 14.14 9.08 -4.66
N CYS A 314 14.62 9.91 -3.72
CA CYS A 314 15.96 9.78 -3.17
C CYS A 314 16.02 9.85 -1.63
N GLU A 315 14.88 9.86 -0.93
CA GLU A 315 14.89 10.04 0.52
C GLU A 315 14.29 8.82 1.25
N VAL A 316 15.16 8.03 1.88
CA VAL A 316 14.73 6.88 2.69
C VAL A 316 14.04 7.32 4.00
N GLY A 317 14.31 8.54 4.46
CA GLY A 317 13.76 9.10 5.70
C GLY A 317 12.23 9.17 5.70
N VAL A 318 11.63 9.55 4.57
CA VAL A 318 10.17 9.68 4.42
C VAL A 318 9.44 8.34 4.33
N HIS A 319 10.16 7.23 4.12
CA HIS A 319 9.56 5.90 4.06
C HIS A 319 9.11 5.37 5.43
N LYS A 320 9.59 5.97 6.53
CA LYS A 320 9.32 5.47 7.88
C LYS A 320 7.82 5.43 8.21
N ARG A 321 7.37 4.36 8.87
CA ARG A 321 5.98 4.17 9.34
C ARG A 321 5.42 5.39 10.06
N ARG A 322 6.21 6.00 10.94
CA ARG A 322 5.83 7.21 11.70
C ARG A 322 5.47 8.39 10.78
N VAL A 323 6.20 8.60 9.69
CA VAL A 323 5.96 9.69 8.74
C VAL A 323 4.64 9.46 8.01
N TYR A 324 4.39 8.24 7.54
CA TYR A 324 3.10 7.86 6.96
C TYR A 324 1.95 8.06 7.93
N LEU A 325 2.08 7.59 9.17
CA LEU A 325 1.05 7.71 10.20
C LEU A 325 0.71 9.17 10.51
N GLU A 326 1.72 10.03 10.65
CA GLU A 326 1.55 11.45 10.88
C GLU A 326 0.81 12.12 9.70
N ARG A 327 1.21 11.83 8.47
CA ARG A 327 0.54 12.35 7.27
C ARG A 327 -0.92 11.88 7.17
N MET A 328 -1.20 10.61 7.43
CA MET A 328 -2.58 10.12 7.43
C MET A 328 -3.43 10.70 8.56
N ARG A 329 -2.80 11.09 9.68
CA ARG A 329 -3.50 11.83 10.75
C ARG A 329 -3.96 13.20 10.25
N PHE A 330 -3.10 13.93 9.55
CA PHE A 330 -3.47 15.19 8.89
C PHE A 330 -4.58 14.99 7.86
N LEU A 331 -4.52 13.89 7.08
CA LEU A 331 -5.59 13.51 6.16
C LEU A 331 -6.93 13.33 6.91
N ALA A 332 -6.93 12.66 8.05
CA ALA A 332 -8.16 12.39 8.80
C ALA A 332 -8.75 13.64 9.49
N THR A 333 -7.92 14.58 9.96
CA THR A 333 -8.38 15.76 10.70
C THR A 333 -8.91 16.88 9.82
N GLY A 334 -8.72 16.79 8.50
CA GLY A 334 -9.28 17.75 7.57
C GLY A 334 -8.59 19.11 7.55
N ALA A 335 -7.35 19.18 8.01
CA ALA A 335 -6.52 20.39 7.96
C ALA A 335 -5.97 20.63 6.54
N TRP A 336 -6.88 20.71 5.55
CA TRP A 336 -6.57 21.09 4.18
C TRP A 336 -6.78 22.58 4.03
N GLU A 337 -5.75 23.29 3.57
CA GLU A 337 -6.00 24.54 2.86
C GLU A 337 -6.45 24.17 1.45
N THR A 338 -7.70 24.46 1.11
CA THR A 338 -8.15 24.39 -0.29
C THR A 338 -7.27 25.35 -1.09
N PRO A 339 -6.63 24.92 -2.20
CA PRO A 339 -5.98 25.87 -3.09
C PRO A 339 -7.07 26.82 -3.60
N THR A 340 -6.96 28.10 -3.25
CA THR A 340 -7.69 29.15 -3.95
C THR A 340 -7.30 29.05 -5.42
N GLN A 341 -8.32 28.93 -6.29
CA GLN A 341 -8.17 28.85 -7.75
C GLN A 341 -7.35 30.01 -8.29
#